data_AF-A0A956ZX13-F1
#
_entry.id   AF-A0A956ZX13-F1
#
_cell.length_a   1.000
_cell.length_b   1.000
_cell.length_c   1.000
_cell.angle_alpha   90.00
_cell.angle_beta   90.00
_cell.angle_gamma   90.00
#
_symmetry.space_group_name_H-M   'P 1'
#
loop_
_entity.id
_entity.type
_entity.pdbx_description
1 polymer ?
#
loop_
_entity_poly.entity_id
_entity_poly.type
_entity_poly.pdbx_seq_one_letter_code
_entity_poly.pdbx_strand_id
1 'polypeptide(L)'
;MRNFILGIVFALVVGGLYLSNPTKEQFSRQYADKVNADLAKSLGLEDIGGPVGDFIGGLSQNVIEEALKAQVREENYLLASVFTLPTTGEDVRVLGIAGQFVTLN
;
A
#
# COMPACT_ATOMS: atom_id res chain seq x y z
N MET A 1 -2.29 -30.34 -27.46
CA MET A 1 -2.57 -28.90 -27.66
C MET A 1 -3.31 -28.25 -26.49
N ARG A 2 -4.47 -28.77 -26.04
CA ARG A 2 -5.23 -28.20 -24.90
C ARG A 2 -4.39 -27.95 -23.63
N ASN A 3 -3.61 -28.94 -23.20
CA ASN A 3 -2.79 -28.83 -21.98
C ASN A 3 -1.60 -27.86 -22.15
N PHE A 4 -1.11 -27.67 -23.38
CA PHE A 4 -0.04 -26.72 -23.68
C PHE A 4 -0.55 -25.28 -23.59
N ILE A 5 -1.74 -25.00 -24.13
CA ILE A 5 -2.40 -23.69 -24.03
C ILE A 5 -2.70 -23.36 -22.56
N LEU A 6 -3.24 -24.32 -21.79
CA LEU A 6 -3.48 -24.14 -20.37
C LEU A 6 -2.19 -23.83 -19.59
N GLY A 7 -1.09 -24.51 -19.92
CA GLY A 7 0.23 -24.24 -19.32
C GLY A 7 0.73 -22.82 -19.61
N ILE A 8 0.56 -22.33 -20.85
CA ILE A 8 0.93 -20.96 -21.22
C ILE A 8 0.07 -19.93 -20.49
N VAL A 9 -1.26 -20.13 -20.47
CA VAL A 9 -2.18 -19.23 -19.75
C VAL A 9 -1.83 -19.17 -18.27
N PHE A 10 -1.56 -20.33 -17.65
CA PHE A 10 -1.15 -20.39 -16.26
C PHE A 10 0.17 -19.65 -16.02
N ALA A 11 1.17 -19.85 -16.87
CA ALA A 11 2.46 -19.16 -16.76
C ALA A 11 2.31 -17.63 -16.91
N LEU A 12 1.45 -17.17 -17.83
CA LEU A 12 1.16 -15.74 -18.01
C LEU A 12 0.43 -15.14 -16.80
N VAL A 13 -0.53 -15.86 -16.22
CA VAL A 13 -1.25 -15.40 -15.04
C VAL A 13 -0.33 -15.33 -13.82
N VAL A 14 0.45 -16.39 -13.56
CA VAL A 14 1.39 -16.43 -12.43
C VAL A 14 2.51 -15.41 -12.60
N GLY A 15 3.06 -15.29 -13.81
CA GLY A 15 4.10 -14.30 -14.11
C GLY A 15 3.58 -12.87 -14.00
N GLY A 16 2.35 -12.60 -14.46
CA GLY A 16 1.69 -11.31 -14.30
C GLY A 16 1.46 -10.97 -12.83
N LEU A 17 0.93 -11.92 -12.06
CA LEU A 17 0.70 -11.74 -10.63
C LEU A 17 2.01 -11.49 -9.86
N TYR A 18 3.08 -12.22 -10.18
CA TYR A 18 4.41 -12.02 -9.60
C TYR A 18 4.94 -10.60 -9.84
N LEU A 19 4.86 -10.09 -11.08
CA LEU A 19 5.32 -8.75 -11.42
C LEU A 19 4.44 -7.64 -10.81
N SER A 20 3.17 -7.94 -10.56
CA SER A 20 2.22 -7.02 -9.94
C SER A 20 2.18 -7.11 -8.41
N ASN A 21 3.04 -7.94 -7.81
CA ASN A 21 3.10 -8.06 -6.36
C ASN A 21 3.55 -6.72 -5.77
N PRO A 22 2.74 -6.07 -4.91
CA PRO A 22 3.05 -4.73 -4.47
C PRO A 22 4.29 -4.71 -3.58
N THR A 23 5.09 -3.65 -3.71
CA THR A 23 6.27 -3.45 -2.86
C THR A 23 5.94 -2.63 -1.62
N LYS A 24 6.80 -2.72 -0.61
CA LYS A 24 6.78 -1.85 0.58
C LYS A 24 6.69 -0.35 0.26
N GLU A 25 7.30 0.10 -0.83
CA GLU A 25 7.23 1.51 -1.25
C GLU A 25 5.84 1.87 -1.77
N GLN A 26 5.26 1.02 -2.61
CA GLN A 26 3.90 1.21 -3.12
C GLN A 26 2.87 1.19 -1.99
N PHE A 27 3.04 0.27 -1.03
CA PHE A 27 2.24 0.22 0.18
C PHE A 27 2.35 1.51 1.00
N SER A 28 3.58 1.93 1.33
CA SER A 28 3.82 3.08 2.20
C SER A 28 3.26 4.37 1.59
N ARG A 29 3.38 4.54 0.26
CA ARG A 29 2.80 5.69 -0.45
C ARG A 29 1.28 5.69 -0.37
N GLN A 30 0.64 4.58 -0.75
CA GLN A 30 -0.83 4.51 -0.76
C GLN A 30 -1.42 4.64 0.65
N TYR A 31 -0.77 4.04 1.65
CA TYR A 31 -1.19 4.16 3.04
C TYR A 31 -0.98 5.59 3.57
N ALA A 32 0.11 6.27 3.20
CA ALA A 32 0.33 7.68 3.51
C ALA A 32 -0.76 8.57 2.88
N ASP A 33 -1.14 8.34 1.61
CA ASP A 33 -2.25 9.04 0.96
C ASP A 33 -3.55 8.91 1.76
N LYS A 34 -3.86 7.68 2.18
CA LYS A 34 -5.07 7.39 2.97
C LYS A 34 -5.05 8.08 4.34
N VAL A 35 -3.95 7.96 5.08
CA VAL A 35 -3.80 8.60 6.40
C VAL A 35 -3.86 10.11 6.27
N ASN A 36 -3.24 10.69 5.23
CA ASN A 36 -3.24 12.13 5.00
C ASN A 36 -4.66 12.65 4.65
N ALA A 37 -5.41 11.91 3.82
CA ALA A 37 -6.81 12.22 3.53
C ALA A 37 -7.69 12.15 4.79
N ASP A 38 -7.52 11.11 5.61
CA ASP A 38 -8.23 10.98 6.89
C ASP A 38 -7.85 12.11 7.87
N LEU A 39 -6.57 12.51 7.92
CA LEU A 39 -6.10 13.61 8.74
C LEU A 39 -6.69 14.95 8.29
N ALA A 40 -6.64 15.24 6.98
CA ALA A 40 -7.18 16.47 6.41
C ALA A 40 -8.67 16.61 6.72
N LYS A 41 -9.42 15.51 6.58
CA LYS A 41 -10.83 15.44 6.96
C LYS A 41 -11.04 15.65 8.47
N SER A 42 -10.24 15.01 9.32
CA SER A 42 -10.35 15.14 10.79
C SER A 42 -10.03 16.55 11.30
N LEU A 43 -9.14 17.27 10.61
CA LEU A 43 -8.70 18.61 10.96
C LEU A 43 -9.54 19.70 10.30
N GLY A 44 -10.56 19.34 9.51
CA GLY A 44 -11.37 20.29 8.75
C GLY A 44 -10.59 21.05 7.68
N LEU A 45 -9.44 20.52 7.25
CA LEU A 45 -8.55 21.16 6.28
C LEU A 45 -9.06 21.02 4.84
N GLU A 46 -10.11 20.21 4.59
CA GLU A 46 -10.82 20.18 3.29
C GLU A 46 -11.31 21.59 2.89
N ASP A 47 -11.68 22.43 3.86
CA ASP A 47 -12.15 23.80 3.62
C ASP A 47 -11.00 24.83 3.50
N ILE A 48 -9.77 24.47 3.86
CA ILE A 48 -8.55 25.30 3.67
C ILE A 48 -7.92 25.00 2.29
N GLY A 49 -8.79 24.75 1.30
CA GLY A 49 -8.40 24.47 -0.08
C GLY A 49 -7.55 25.60 -0.65
N GLY A 50 -6.31 25.28 -1.01
CA GLY A 50 -5.36 26.22 -1.58
C GLY A 50 -3.90 25.79 -1.38
N PRO A 51 -2.94 26.56 -1.92
CA PRO A 51 -1.52 26.20 -1.94
C PRO A 51 -0.91 25.90 -0.56
N VAL A 52 -1.50 26.44 0.52
CA VAL A 52 -1.06 26.19 1.90
C VAL A 52 -1.53 24.81 2.40
N GLY A 53 -2.76 24.40 2.08
CA GLY A 53 -3.27 23.07 2.39
C GLY A 53 -2.50 21.99 1.63
N ASP A 54 -2.22 22.21 0.35
CA ASP A 54 -1.41 21.31 -0.47
C ASP A 54 0.03 21.22 0.01
N PHE A 55 0.61 22.33 0.49
CA PHE A 55 1.96 22.36 1.03
C PHE A 55 2.06 21.60 2.35
N ILE A 56 1.15 21.85 3.30
CA ILE A 56 1.14 21.14 4.58
C ILE A 56 0.84 19.65 4.38
N GLY A 57 -0.13 19.32 3.52
CA GLY A 57 -0.48 17.95 3.17
C GLY A 57 0.66 17.21 2.46
N GLY A 58 1.39 17.87 1.57
CA GLY A 58 2.55 17.27 0.88
C GLY A 58 3.74 17.05 1.80
N LEU A 59 3.98 17.95 2.77
CA LEU A 59 5.03 17.78 3.77
C LEU A 59 4.70 16.67 4.78
N SER A 60 3.46 16.62 5.28
CA SER A 60 3.02 15.53 6.17
C SER A 60 3.07 14.18 5.46
N GLN A 61 2.67 14.11 4.20
CA GLN A 61 2.69 12.88 3.42
C GLN A 61 4.09 12.29 3.27
N ASN A 62 5.10 13.10 2.94
CA ASN A 62 6.47 12.60 2.81
C ASN A 62 7.02 12.08 4.14
N VAL A 63 6.74 12.78 5.24
CA VAL A 63 7.15 12.35 6.59
C VAL A 63 6.44 11.05 7.00
N ILE A 64 5.14 10.93 6.71
CA ILE A 64 4.36 9.72 6.98
C ILE A 64 4.86 8.55 6.11
N GLU A 65 5.09 8.75 4.81
CA GLU A 65 5.62 7.73 3.90
C GLU A 65 6.98 7.22 4.38
N GLU A 66 7.88 8.11 4.78
CA GLU A 66 9.22 7.74 5.27
C GLU A 66 9.16 7.02 6.62
N ALA A 67 8.29 7.46 7.54
CA ALA A 67 8.06 6.77 8.81
C ALA A 67 7.46 5.38 8.60
N LEU A 68 6.51 5.22 7.67
CA LEU A 68 5.94 3.93 7.28
C LEU A 68 7.01 3.03 6.67
N LYS A 69 7.85 3.56 5.78
CA LYS A 69 8.99 2.80 5.23
C LYS A 69 9.96 2.35 6.32
N ALA A 70 10.17 3.13 7.37
CA ALA A 70 11.05 2.72 8.45
C ALA A 70 10.42 1.61 9.33
N GLN A 71 9.12 1.68 9.58
CA GLN A 71 8.45 0.83 10.57
C GLN A 71 7.75 -0.41 10.00
N VAL A 72 7.29 -0.35 8.74
CA VAL A 72 6.59 -1.46 8.08
C VAL A 72 7.54 -2.64 7.90
N ARG A 73 7.10 -3.81 8.35
CA ARG A 73 7.73 -5.08 8.02
C ARG A 73 7.05 -5.66 6.80
N GLU A 74 7.83 -6.12 5.83
CA GLU A 74 7.35 -6.73 4.59
C GLU A 74 7.71 -8.21 4.58
N GLU A 75 6.71 -9.07 4.42
CA GLU A 75 6.85 -10.50 4.18
C GLU A 75 6.44 -10.78 2.74
N ASN A 76 7.43 -11.02 1.88
CA ASN A 76 7.22 -11.28 0.46
C ASN A 76 6.96 -12.76 0.19
N TYR A 77 5.80 -13.06 -0.40
CA TYR A 77 5.44 -14.36 -0.95
C TYR A 77 5.44 -14.29 -2.49
N LEU A 78 5.32 -15.46 -3.14
CA LEU A 78 5.43 -15.55 -4.60
C LEU A 78 4.42 -14.65 -5.35
N LEU A 79 3.21 -14.49 -4.81
CA LEU A 79 2.11 -13.77 -5.47
C LEU A 79 1.47 -12.70 -4.58
N ALA A 80 2.04 -12.48 -3.40
CA ALA A 80 1.47 -11.65 -2.36
C ALA A 80 2.56 -11.09 -1.47
N SER A 81 2.31 -9.95 -0.84
CA SER A 81 3.18 -9.41 0.21
C SER A 81 2.33 -9.06 1.41
N VAL A 82 2.80 -9.39 2.61
CA VAL A 82 2.14 -9.00 3.85
C VAL A 82 2.93 -7.86 4.48
N PHE A 83 2.25 -6.75 4.72
CA PHE A 83 2.79 -5.56 5.36
C PHE A 83 2.26 -5.49 6.79
N THR A 84 3.16 -5.50 7.76
CA THR A 84 2.80 -5.38 9.17
C THR A 84 3.23 -4.01 9.67
N LEU A 85 2.26 -3.21 10.13
CA LEU A 85 2.51 -1.98 10.87
C LEU A 85 2.46 -2.25 12.37
N PRO A 86 3.56 -2.00 13.09
CA PRO A 86 3.51 -2.01 14.55
C PRO A 86 2.69 -0.81 15.03
N THR A 87 1.64 -1.05 15.82
CA THR A 87 0.88 0.02 16.47
C THR A 87 0.90 -0.16 17.99
N THR A 88 0.51 0.87 18.73
CA THR A 88 0.50 0.86 20.21
C THR A 88 -0.56 -0.07 20.82
N GLY A 89 -1.45 -0.65 20.02
CA GLY A 89 -2.49 -1.59 20.49
C GLY A 89 -2.36 -2.97 19.84
N GLU A 90 -2.60 -3.03 18.53
CA GLU A 90 -2.59 -4.27 17.76
C GLU A 90 -1.86 -4.07 16.43
N ASP A 91 -1.00 -5.01 16.06
CA ASP A 91 -0.26 -4.93 14.80
C ASP A 91 -1.26 -4.99 13.63
N VAL A 92 -1.28 -3.94 12.81
CA VAL A 92 -2.14 -3.91 11.62
C VAL A 92 -1.43 -4.67 10.52
N ARG A 93 -2.03 -5.77 10.07
CA ARG A 93 -1.52 -6.59 8.97
C ARG A 93 -2.31 -6.29 7.70
N VAL A 94 -1.61 -6.09 6.60
CA VAL A 94 -2.21 -5.78 5.30
C VAL A 94 -1.64 -6.72 4.25
N LEU A 95 -2.51 -7.45 3.56
CA LEU A 95 -2.17 -8.29 2.43
C LEU A 95 -2.21 -7.46 1.14
N GLY A 96 -1.07 -7.35 0.47
CA GLY A 96 -0.93 -6.81 -0.87
C GLY A 96 -0.91 -7.91 -1.93
N ILE A 97 -1.79 -7.87 -2.92
CA ILE A 97 -1.82 -8.79 -4.07
C ILE A 97 -2.18 -7.99 -5.32
N ALA A 98 -1.40 -8.10 -6.39
CA ALA A 98 -1.72 -7.47 -7.68
C ALA A 98 -2.04 -5.96 -7.59
N GLY A 99 -1.28 -5.21 -6.77
CA GLY A 99 -1.50 -3.79 -6.51
C GLY A 99 -2.72 -3.44 -5.65
N GLN A 100 -3.48 -4.43 -5.17
CA GLN A 100 -4.58 -4.27 -4.23
C GLN A 100 -4.09 -4.53 -2.81
N PHE A 101 -4.70 -3.85 -1.82
CA PHE A 101 -4.35 -3.99 -0.40
C PHE A 101 -5.58 -4.28 0.44
N VAL A 102 -5.51 -5.33 1.25
CA VAL A 102 -6.62 -5.82 2.09
C VAL A 102 -6.13 -5.97 3.52
N THR A 103 -6.83 -5.37 4.48
CA THR A 103 -6.52 -5.53 5.90
C THR A 103 -6.87 -6.95 6.36
N LEU A 104 -5.93 -7.59 7.04
CA LEU A 104 -6.10 -8.89 7.68
C LEU A 104 -6.53 -8.64 9.13
N ASN A 105 -7.72 -9.13 9.49
CA ASN A 105 -8.20 -9.17 10.89
C ASN A 105 -7.69 -10.41 11.60
#